data_AF-A0A358HWU0-F1
#
_entry.id   AF-A0A358HWU0-F1
#
_cell.length_a   1.000
_cell.length_b   1.000
_cell.length_c   1.000
_cell.angle_alpha   90.00
_cell.angle_beta   90.00
_cell.angle_gamma   90.00
#
_symmetry.space_group_name_H-M   'P 1'
#
loop_
_entity.id
_entity.type
_entity.pdbx_description
1 polymer ?
#
loop_
_entity_poly.entity_id
_entity_poly.type
_entity_poly.pdbx_seq_one_letter_code
_entity_poly.pdbx_strand_id
1 'polypeptide(L)'
;MTSAITAWGNIAITGTNVRIDASTVSADGTLYVMAHNDLSIVAGAENSSYSYQSSSGGGDFFGSSKSESLDESHLTYQESILSSGDDMSLNAMGNIGIAGSEVESG
;
A
#
# COMPACT_ATOMS: atom_id res chain seq x y z
N MET A 1 2.82 -7.78 4.32
CA MET A 1 4.27 -7.60 4.65
C MET A 1 4.77 -6.44 3.80
N THR A 2 5.22 -5.35 4.41
CA THR A 2 5.71 -4.17 3.68
C THR A 2 7.20 -4.30 3.34
N SER A 3 7.59 -3.85 2.15
CA SER A 3 9.00 -3.74 1.73
C SER A 3 9.46 -2.30 1.94
N ALA A 4 10.67 -2.12 2.48
CA ALA A 4 11.21 -0.80 2.77
C ALA A 4 12.60 -0.60 2.14
N ILE A 5 12.81 0.57 1.57
CA ILE A 5 14.11 1.09 1.14
C ILE A 5 14.36 2.37 1.92
N THR A 6 15.43 2.39 2.71
CA THR A 6 15.83 3.58 3.49
C THR A 6 17.29 3.90 3.23
N ALA A 7 17.59 5.16 2.95
CA ALA A 7 18.96 5.64 2.77
C ALA A 7 19.19 6.95 3.53
N TRP A 8 20.36 7.08 4.15
CA TRP A 8 20.78 8.26 4.92
C TRP A 8 21.26 9.42 4.02
N GLY A 9 21.09 9.27 2.72
CA GLY A 9 21.47 10.25 1.71
C GLY A 9 20.50 10.13 0.56
N ASN A 10 21.01 10.20 -0.67
CA ASN A 10 20.14 10.25 -1.83
C ASN A 10 19.71 8.85 -2.29
N ILE A 11 18.46 8.73 -2.72
CA ILE A 11 17.96 7.55 -3.43
C ILE A 11 17.70 7.95 -4.89
N ALA A 12 18.26 7.18 -5.83
CA ALA A 12 17.97 7.33 -7.25
C ALA A 12 17.40 6.02 -7.80
N ILE A 13 16.12 6.03 -8.19
CA ILE A 13 15.44 4.90 -8.83
C ILE A 13 15.27 5.26 -10.31
N THR A 14 15.86 4.47 -11.20
CA THR A 14 15.74 4.67 -12.65
C THR A 14 15.35 3.39 -13.35
N GLY A 15 14.52 3.49 -14.38
CA GLY A 15 14.11 2.32 -15.16
C GLY A 15 13.26 2.69 -16.37
N THR A 16 12.89 1.69 -17.18
CA THR A 16 11.94 1.89 -18.28
C THR A 16 10.55 2.18 -17.72
N ASN A 17 10.08 1.31 -16.81
CA ASN A 17 8.88 1.54 -16.02
C ASN A 17 9.26 1.40 -14.55
N VAL A 18 8.74 2.27 -13.69
CA VAL A 18 8.97 2.22 -12.25
C VAL A 18 7.63 2.01 -11.56
N ARG A 19 7.55 0.98 -10.72
CA ARG A 19 6.37 0.71 -9.90
C ARG A 19 6.78 0.56 -8.43
N ILE A 20 6.14 1.32 -7.56
CA ILE A 20 6.23 1.22 -6.10
C ILE A 20 4.86 0.75 -5.61
N ASP A 21 4.82 -0.42 -4.96
CA ASP A 21 3.58 -1.09 -4.57
C ASP A 21 3.66 -1.45 -3.09
N ALA A 22 2.71 -0.94 -2.31
CA ALA A 22 2.59 -1.16 -0.87
C ALA A 22 3.93 -1.07 -0.12
N SER A 23 4.79 -0.11 -0.49
CA SER A 23 6.20 -0.06 -0.05
C SER A 23 6.59 1.31 0.48
N THR A 24 7.56 1.32 1.38
CA THR A 24 8.15 2.55 1.91
C THR A 24 9.48 2.84 1.22
N VAL A 25 9.65 4.06 0.70
CA VAL A 25 10.92 4.56 0.15
C VAL A 25 11.25 5.88 0.85
N SER A 26 12.31 5.88 1.65
CA SER A 26 12.70 7.04 2.46
C SER A 26 14.16 7.40 2.23
N ALA A 27 14.41 8.63 1.78
CA ALA A 27 15.73 9.21 1.61
C ALA A 27 15.89 10.37 2.59
N ASP A 28 16.91 10.35 3.45
CA ASP A 28 17.20 11.52 4.30
C ASP A 28 17.70 12.73 3.48
N GLY A 29 18.24 12.47 2.28
CA GLY A 29 18.59 13.52 1.31
C GLY A 29 17.53 13.64 0.21
N THR A 30 17.97 13.63 -1.05
CA THR A 30 17.10 13.73 -2.23
C THR A 30 16.52 12.37 -2.63
N LEU A 31 15.20 12.31 -2.90
CA LEU A 31 14.57 11.17 -3.58
C LEU A 31 14.35 11.50 -5.06
N TYR A 32 15.09 10.82 -5.94
CA TYR A 32 14.98 10.94 -7.39
C TYR A 32 14.40 9.67 -8.01
N VAL A 33 13.28 9.79 -8.70
CA VAL A 33 12.65 8.68 -9.43
C VAL A 33 12.47 9.07 -10.89
N MET A 34 13.10 8.33 -11.81
CA MET A 34 12.98 8.54 -13.25
C MET A 34 12.51 7.26 -13.95
N ALA A 35 11.32 7.32 -14.54
CA ALA A 35 10.84 6.33 -15.49
C ALA A 35 10.97 6.85 -16.93
N HIS A 36 11.53 6.05 -17.83
CA HIS A 36 11.59 6.41 -19.25
C HIS A 36 10.25 6.22 -19.97
N ASN A 37 9.29 5.55 -19.33
CA ASN A 37 7.93 5.37 -19.82
C ASN A 37 6.96 5.71 -18.69
N ASP A 38 6.55 4.76 -17.84
CA ASP A 38 5.55 5.04 -16.79
C ASP A 38 6.11 4.92 -15.35
N LEU A 39 5.67 5.83 -14.47
CA LEU A 39 5.87 5.77 -13.02
C LEU A 39 4.53 5.53 -12.33
N SER A 40 4.44 4.50 -11.49
CA SER A 40 3.24 4.16 -10.74
C SER A 40 3.56 3.93 -9.26
N ILE A 41 2.85 4.63 -8.37
CA ILE A 41 2.95 4.49 -6.91
C ILE A 41 1.55 4.15 -6.42
N VAL A 42 1.39 2.96 -5.83
CA VAL A 42 0.06 2.43 -5.51
C VAL A 42 0.06 1.77 -4.13
N ALA A 43 -1.00 2.00 -3.37
CA ALA A 43 -1.30 1.21 -2.18
C ALA A 43 -1.55 -0.26 -2.54
N GLY A 44 -1.06 -1.18 -1.73
CA GLY A 44 -1.54 -2.56 -1.76
C GLY A 44 -2.87 -2.67 -1.03
N ALA A 45 -3.83 -3.39 -1.61
CA ALA A 45 -5.00 -3.86 -0.86
C ALA A 45 -4.74 -5.30 -0.42
N GLU A 46 -4.60 -5.53 0.89
CA GLU A 46 -4.54 -6.87 1.46
C GLU A 46 -5.99 -7.31 1.77
N ASN A 47 -6.54 -8.23 0.96
CA ASN A 47 -7.80 -8.90 1.28
C ASN A 47 -7.51 -9.99 2.34
N SER A 48 -7.60 -9.61 3.61
CA SER A 48 -7.61 -10.55 4.73
C SER A 48 -9.04 -11.05 4.95
N SER A 49 -9.50 -12.01 4.15
CA SER A 49 -10.77 -12.71 4.39
C SER A 49 -10.59 -13.73 5.52
N TYR A 50 -10.88 -13.32 6.76
CA TYR A 50 -10.91 -14.24 7.90
C TYR A 50 -12.30 -14.86 8.01
N SER A 51 -12.52 -16.01 7.34
CA SER A 51 -13.73 -16.80 7.53
C SER A 51 -13.67 -17.53 8.87
N TYR A 52 -14.19 -16.93 9.94
CA TYR A 52 -14.38 -17.65 11.19
C TYR A 52 -15.63 -18.53 11.07
N GLN A 53 -15.46 -19.76 10.56
CA GLN A 53 -16.48 -20.79 10.72
C GLN A 53 -16.47 -21.27 12.17
N SER A 54 -17.26 -20.62 13.02
CA SER A 54 -17.64 -21.19 14.32
C SER A 54 -18.65 -22.32 14.09
N SER A 55 -18.15 -23.52 13.82
CA SER A 55 -18.94 -24.74 13.96
C SER A 55 -19.14 -25.05 15.44
N SER A 56 -20.07 -24.35 16.09
CA SER A 56 -20.65 -24.81 17.36
C SER A 56 -21.78 -25.78 17.00
N GLY A 57 -21.45 -27.06 17.03
CA GLY A 57 -22.47 -28.11 17.10
C GLY A 57 -23.14 -28.11 18.47
N GLY A 58 -24.44 -28.42 18.46
CA GLY A 58 -25.15 -28.99 19.61
C GLY A 58 -26.23 -28.10 20.21
N GLY A 59 -27.47 -28.57 20.11
CA GLY A 59 -28.51 -28.26 21.09
C GLY A 59 -29.74 -27.57 20.52
N ASP A 60 -30.79 -28.36 20.31
CA ASP A 60 -32.18 -27.92 20.30
C ASP A 60 -32.46 -26.82 21.33
N PHE A 61 -32.96 -25.66 20.91
CA PHE A 61 -34.09 -25.00 21.58
C PHE A 61 -34.61 -23.79 20.80
N PHE A 62 -35.94 -23.68 20.79
CA PHE A 62 -36.76 -22.60 20.25
C PHE A 62 -36.22 -21.19 20.60
N GLY A 63 -36.12 -20.32 19.59
CA GLY A 63 -35.91 -18.89 19.82
C GLY A 63 -35.41 -18.18 18.57
N SER A 64 -36.32 -17.50 17.88
CA SER A 64 -36.07 -16.62 16.74
C SER A 64 -34.92 -15.63 17.02
N SER A 65 -33.72 -15.99 16.59
CA SER A 65 -32.53 -15.15 16.66
C SER A 65 -32.29 -14.61 15.26
N LYS A 66 -32.63 -13.33 15.04
CA LYS A 66 -32.29 -12.58 13.84
C LYS A 66 -30.79 -12.72 13.61
N SER A 67 -30.43 -13.54 12.62
CA SER A 67 -29.04 -13.77 12.23
C SER A 67 -28.64 -12.61 11.33
N GLU A 68 -28.16 -11.52 11.93
CA GLU A 68 -27.47 -10.48 11.18
C GLU A 68 -26.05 -11.00 10.92
N SER A 69 -25.86 -11.64 9.77
CA SER A 69 -24.52 -11.94 9.27
C SER A 69 -23.87 -10.61 8.86
N LEU A 70 -23.18 -9.99 9.81
CA LEU A 70 -22.28 -8.87 9.53
C LEU A 70 -21.07 -9.45 8.78
N ASP A 71 -21.14 -9.44 7.46
CA ASP A 71 -19.99 -9.63 6.59
C ASP A 71 -19.08 -8.39 6.69
N GLU A 72 -18.36 -8.27 7.81
CA GLU A 72 -17.32 -7.24 7.94
C GLU A 72 -16.09 -7.70 7.17
N SER A 73 -16.05 -7.39 5.88
CA SER A 73 -14.82 -7.41 5.10
C SER A 73 -13.94 -6.23 5.52
N HIS A 74 -13.10 -6.43 6.53
CA HIS A 74 -12.03 -5.49 6.86
C HIS A 74 -10.96 -5.57 5.76
N LEU A 75 -11.05 -4.68 4.76
CA LEU A 75 -9.98 -4.45 3.80
C LEU A 75 -8.84 -3.73 4.51
N THR A 76 -7.71 -4.42 4.68
CA THR A 76 -6.50 -3.79 5.21
C THR A 76 -5.80 -3.13 4.03
N TYR A 77 -5.78 -1.80 4.01
CA TYR A 77 -5.03 -1.05 3.01
C TYR A 77 -3.60 -0.87 3.51
N GLN A 78 -2.63 -1.27 2.70
CA GLN A 78 -1.20 -1.03 2.95
C GLN A 78 -0.75 0.07 1.98
N GLU A 79 -0.65 1.29 2.49
CA GLU A 79 -0.21 2.45 1.71
C GLU A 79 1.24 2.31 1.20
N SER A 80 1.54 2.98 0.08
CA SER A 80 2.94 3.27 -0.28
C SER A 80 3.32 4.63 0.27
N ILE A 81 4.53 4.73 0.82
CA ILE A 81 5.05 5.96 1.43
C ILE A 81 6.35 6.33 0.73
N LEU A 82 6.41 7.52 0.14
CA LEU A 82 7.65 8.10 -0.38
C LEU A 82 8.01 9.33 0.45
N SER A 83 9.24 9.39 0.94
CA SER A 83 9.74 10.49 1.77
C SER A 83 11.14 10.93 1.32
N SER A 84 11.35 12.24 1.19
CA SER A 84 12.68 12.86 1.07
C SER A 84 12.90 13.88 2.18
N GLY A 85 14.13 13.96 2.71
CA GLY A 85 14.51 14.98 3.68
C GLY A 85 14.90 16.31 3.04
N ASP A 86 15.43 16.27 1.81
CA ASP A 86 15.63 17.44 0.96
C ASP A 86 14.57 17.41 -0.17
N ASP A 87 14.99 17.54 -1.43
CA ASP A 87 14.08 17.55 -2.59
C ASP A 87 13.55 16.17 -3.00
N MET A 88 12.32 16.15 -3.52
CA MET A 88 11.77 15.02 -4.27
C MET A 88 11.55 15.36 -5.75
N SER A 89 12.01 14.48 -6.63
CA SER A 89 11.70 14.56 -8.06
C SER A 89 11.15 13.23 -8.57
N LEU A 90 9.89 13.26 -9.00
CA LEU A 90 9.20 12.15 -9.64
C LEU A 90 9.02 12.52 -11.12
N ASN A 91 9.70 11.80 -12.00
CA ASN A 91 9.68 12.05 -13.44
C ASN A 91 9.33 10.77 -14.21
N ALA A 92 8.41 10.90 -15.16
CA ALA A 92 8.16 9.92 -16.19
C ALA A 92 8.02 10.62 -17.55
N MET A 93 8.57 10.03 -18.62
CA MET A 93 8.34 10.57 -19.97
C MET A 93 6.92 10.32 -20.47
N GLY A 94 6.29 9.25 -19.99
CA GLY A 94 4.88 8.91 -20.21
C GLY A 94 4.02 9.41 -19.07
N ASN A 95 3.43 8.49 -18.30
CA ASN A 95 2.47 8.84 -17.25
C ASN A 95 3.06 8.70 -15.86
N ILE A 96 2.61 9.57 -14.94
CA ILE A 96 2.84 9.44 -13.51
C ILE A 96 1.47 9.20 -12.84
N GLY A 97 1.33 8.07 -12.15
CA GLY A 97 0.12 7.71 -11.42
C GLY A 97 0.41 7.47 -9.94
N ILE A 98 -0.35 8.12 -9.06
CA ILE A 98 -0.25 7.96 -7.61
C ILE A 98 -1.65 7.67 -7.07
N ALA A 99 -1.83 6.56 -6.37
CA ALA A 99 -3.13 6.14 -5.86
C ALA A 99 -3.02 5.53 -4.45
N GLY A 100 -3.81 6.08 -3.52
CA GLY A 100 -3.85 5.60 -2.12
C GLY A 100 -2.49 5.61 -1.43
N SER A 101 -1.59 6.51 -1.82
CA SER A 101 -0.20 6.56 -1.37
C SER A 101 0.12 7.95 -0.82
N GLU A 102 1.05 7.99 0.12
CA GLU A 102 1.58 9.22 0.70
C GLU A 102 2.92 9.58 0.05
N VAL A 103 3.09 10.86 -0.24
CA VAL A 103 4.31 11.41 -0.83
C VAL A 103 4.65 12.71 -0.11
N GLU A 104 5.78 12.73 0.58
CA GLU A 104 6.25 13.84 1.40
C GLU A 104 7.66 14.27 1.00
N SER A 105 7.88 15.57 0.85
CA SER A 105 9.19 16.19 0.59
C SER A 105 9.47 17.24 1.64
N GLY A 106 10.71 17.26 2.15
CA GLY A 106 11.26 18.31 3.02
C GLY A 106 11.44 19.65 2.34
#